data_AF-A0A9D2MXU1-F1
#
_entry.id   AF-A0A9D2MXU1-F1
#
_cell.length_a   1.000
_cell.length_b   1.000
_cell.length_c   1.000
_cell.angle_alpha   90.00
_cell.angle_beta   90.00
_cell.angle_gamma   90.00
#
_symmetry.space_group_name_H-M   'P 1'
#
loop_
_entity.id
_entity.type
_entity.pdbx_description
1 polymer ?
#
loop_
_entity_poly.entity_id
_entity_poly.type
_entity_poly.pdbx_seq_one_letter_code
_entity_poly.pdbx_strand_id
1 'polypeptide(L)'
;MARERKPINQNLTIPNALSVLRILIIPFFAWYFLHDQLGIAVALLVLSGLSDCVDGLIARKLNQVTELGKMLDPFADKLTQGVVALCLAVKFPVIGPLLLLFIVKEVVMLCCAFGLLKKKKRPCAAQWYGKVATVMFYVSVAAIVVMDGFFHVPRTAFVVISSVLLVLTAAMMVYSAVKYFQIFREILRSDDEQYELSLHDEIRAKTVRKKRK
;
A
#
# COMPACT_ATOMS: atom_id res chain seq x y z
N MET A 1 -51.43 1.24 4.32
CA MET A 1 -50.25 2.07 4.61
C MET A 1 -49.01 1.16 4.66
N ALA A 2 -48.27 1.07 3.56
CA ALA A 2 -47.03 0.29 3.52
C ALA A 2 -45.94 1.10 4.23
N ARG A 3 -45.36 0.55 5.31
CA ARG A 3 -44.20 1.16 5.98
C ARG A 3 -43.04 1.14 4.99
N GLU A 4 -42.63 2.31 4.49
CA GLU A 4 -41.32 2.49 3.88
C GLU A 4 -40.25 2.07 4.90
N ARG A 5 -39.69 0.86 4.71
CA ARG A 5 -38.50 0.48 5.46
C ARG A 5 -37.38 1.41 4.98
N LYS A 6 -36.90 2.30 5.87
CA LYS A 6 -35.62 3.00 5.71
C LYS A 6 -34.61 2.01 5.12
N PRO A 7 -33.89 2.35 4.04
CA PRO A 7 -32.87 1.43 3.51
C PRO A 7 -31.90 1.17 4.67
N ILE A 8 -31.84 -0.07 5.13
CA ILE A 8 -30.83 -0.49 6.10
C ILE A 8 -29.49 -0.12 5.47
N ASN A 9 -28.71 0.74 6.13
CA ASN A 9 -27.45 1.24 5.60
C ASN A 9 -26.59 0.05 5.15
N GLN A 10 -26.53 -0.20 3.83
CA GLN A 10 -25.76 -1.30 3.23
C GLN A 10 -24.24 -1.14 3.43
N ASN A 11 -23.84 -0.06 4.09
CA ASN A 11 -22.49 0.36 4.39
C ASN A 11 -21.98 -0.12 5.76
N LEU A 12 -22.87 -0.58 6.66
CA LEU A 12 -22.50 -1.17 7.94
C LEU A 12 -22.36 -2.69 7.77
N THR A 13 -21.25 -3.09 7.19
CA THR A 13 -20.88 -4.49 7.01
C THR A 13 -19.70 -4.83 7.93
N ILE A 14 -19.57 -6.12 8.26
CA ILE A 14 -18.46 -6.62 9.09
C ILE A 14 -17.10 -6.23 8.48
N PRO A 15 -16.88 -6.34 7.14
CA PRO A 15 -15.64 -5.90 6.52
C PRO A 15 -15.34 -4.42 6.76
N ASN A 16 -16.33 -3.53 6.55
CA ASN A 16 -16.12 -2.09 6.75
C ASN A 16 -15.80 -1.75 8.22
N ALA A 17 -16.41 -2.46 9.18
CA ALA A 17 -16.09 -2.30 10.59
C ALA A 17 -14.65 -2.74 10.91
N LEU A 18 -14.16 -3.81 10.27
CA LEU A 18 -12.77 -4.26 10.40
C LEU A 18 -11.78 -3.27 9.77
N SER A 19 -12.10 -2.65 8.62
CA SER A 19 -11.27 -1.59 8.04
C SER A 19 -11.20 -0.35 8.94
N VAL A 20 -12.31 0.04 9.58
CA VAL A 20 -12.34 1.15 10.56
C VAL A 20 -11.53 0.80 11.82
N LEU A 21 -11.69 -0.42 12.34
CA LEU A 21 -10.90 -0.92 13.47
C LEU A 21 -9.40 -0.85 13.14
N ARG A 22 -9.01 -1.21 11.92
CA ARG A 22 -7.62 -1.10 11.45
C ARG A 22 -7.09 0.32 11.57
N ILE A 23 -7.85 1.29 11.05
CA ILE A 23 -7.49 2.71 11.15
C ILE A 23 -7.34 3.13 12.62
N LEU A 24 -8.20 2.63 13.50
CA LEU A 24 -8.15 2.91 14.93
C LEU A 24 -6.92 2.27 15.61
N ILE A 25 -6.45 1.10 15.17
CA ILE A 25 -5.27 0.41 15.72
C ILE A 25 -3.96 1.18 15.42
N ILE A 26 -3.88 1.87 14.27
CA ILE A 26 -2.69 2.61 13.83
C ILE A 26 -2.09 3.57 14.88
N PRO A 27 -2.86 4.48 15.51
CA PRO A 27 -2.32 5.37 16.55
C PRO A 27 -1.83 4.62 17.79
N PHE A 28 -2.50 3.53 18.21
CA PHE A 28 -2.00 2.70 19.31
C PHE A 28 -0.69 2.02 18.94
N PHE A 29 -0.60 1.46 17.72
CA PHE A 29 0.65 0.93 17.18
C PHE A 29 1.78 1.96 17.28
N ALA A 30 1.56 3.18 16.78
CA ALA A 30 2.56 4.24 16.79
C ALA A 30 2.99 4.59 18.22
N TRP A 31 2.04 4.69 19.15
CA TRP A 31 2.32 4.99 20.55
C TRP A 31 3.20 3.91 21.21
N TYR A 32 2.82 2.64 21.11
CA TYR A 32 3.60 1.53 21.68
C TYR A 32 4.97 1.37 21.03
N PHE A 33 5.06 1.58 19.71
CA PHE A 33 6.32 1.47 18.96
C PHE A 33 7.35 2.54 19.40
N LEU A 34 6.88 3.77 19.62
CA LEU A 34 7.70 4.89 20.06
C LEU A 34 8.10 4.82 21.55
N HIS A 35 7.35 4.10 22.38
CA HIS A 35 7.68 3.85 23.80
C HIS A 35 8.48 2.55 24.03
N ASP A 36 9.20 2.09 23.01
CA ASP A 36 10.05 0.88 23.07
C ASP A 36 9.34 -0.44 23.40
N GLN A 37 8.01 -0.48 23.36
CA GLN A 37 7.22 -1.70 23.56
C GLN A 37 7.01 -2.44 22.23
N LEU A 38 8.12 -2.84 21.60
CA LEU A 38 8.14 -3.45 20.26
C LEU A 38 7.28 -4.72 20.17
N GLY A 39 7.23 -5.54 21.21
CA GLY A 39 6.39 -6.75 21.22
C GLY A 39 4.90 -6.45 21.04
N ILE A 40 4.39 -5.44 21.74
CA ILE A 40 2.98 -5.02 21.64
C ILE A 40 2.73 -4.34 20.29
N ALA A 41 3.65 -3.49 19.83
CA ALA A 41 3.54 -2.86 18.52
C ALA A 41 3.49 -3.90 17.39
N VAL A 42 4.37 -4.91 17.41
CA VAL A 42 4.36 -6.01 16.43
C VAL A 42 3.06 -6.81 16.53
N ALA A 43 2.57 -7.11 17.73
CA ALA A 43 1.30 -7.81 17.92
C ALA A 43 0.12 -7.02 17.32
N LEU A 44 0.04 -5.71 17.55
CA LEU A 44 -0.98 -4.84 16.97
C LEU A 44 -0.89 -4.80 15.43
N LEU A 45 0.32 -4.74 14.88
CA LEU A 45 0.52 -4.74 13.43
C LEU A 45 0.11 -6.09 12.80
N VAL A 46 0.45 -7.20 13.44
CA VAL A 46 0.04 -8.55 13.01
C VAL A 46 -1.47 -8.71 13.09
N LEU A 47 -2.10 -8.28 14.20
CA LEU A 47 -3.57 -8.29 14.34
C LEU A 47 -4.25 -7.44 13.26
N SER A 48 -3.68 -6.26 12.97
CA SER A 48 -4.14 -5.38 11.89
C SER A 48 -4.08 -6.07 10.52
N GLY A 49 -2.95 -6.72 10.18
CA GLY A 49 -2.79 -7.44 8.91
C GLY A 49 -3.64 -8.69 8.79
N LEU A 50 -3.83 -9.44 9.88
CA LEU A 50 -4.73 -10.59 9.91
C LEU A 50 -6.20 -10.15 9.71
N SER A 51 -6.58 -9.01 10.26
CA SER A 51 -7.92 -8.45 10.10
C SER A 51 -8.26 -8.18 8.62
N ASP A 52 -7.28 -7.75 7.80
CA ASP A 52 -7.43 -7.58 6.33
C ASP A 52 -7.65 -8.89 5.59
N CYS A 53 -6.94 -9.94 5.97
CA CYS A 53 -7.15 -11.24 5.36
C CYS A 53 -8.55 -11.75 5.69
N VAL A 54 -9.00 -11.54 6.93
CA VAL A 54 -10.29 -12.01 7.42
C VAL A 54 -11.44 -11.19 6.82
N ASP A 55 -11.35 -9.86 6.77
CA ASP A 55 -12.40 -9.02 6.19
C ASP A 55 -12.61 -9.30 4.69
N GLY A 56 -11.52 -9.50 3.93
CA GLY A 56 -11.56 -9.85 2.51
C GLY A 56 -12.15 -11.24 2.27
N LEU A 57 -11.92 -12.20 3.17
CA LEU A 57 -12.54 -13.53 3.12
C LEU A 57 -14.02 -13.47 3.47
N ILE A 58 -14.40 -12.73 4.51
CA ILE A 58 -15.79 -12.56 4.95
C ILE A 58 -16.60 -11.83 3.88
N ALA A 59 -16.05 -10.77 3.29
CA ALA A 59 -16.70 -10.01 2.22
C ALA A 59 -17.05 -10.90 1.02
N ARG A 60 -16.13 -11.80 0.64
CA ARG A 60 -16.34 -12.75 -0.47
C ARG A 60 -17.32 -13.86 -0.12
N LYS A 61 -17.22 -14.44 1.09
CA LYS A 61 -18.10 -15.55 1.52
C LYS A 61 -19.53 -15.10 1.78
N LEU A 62 -19.72 -13.90 2.32
CA LEU A 62 -21.04 -13.37 2.67
C LEU A 62 -21.64 -12.45 1.58
N ASN A 63 -20.98 -12.29 0.43
CA ASN A 63 -21.35 -11.33 -0.61
C ASN A 63 -21.58 -9.89 -0.08
N GLN A 64 -20.87 -9.51 0.98
CA GLN A 64 -20.97 -8.20 1.63
C GLN A 64 -19.95 -7.19 1.08
N VAL A 65 -19.74 -7.21 -0.24
CA VAL A 65 -18.81 -6.30 -0.91
C VAL A 65 -19.51 -4.95 -1.13
N THR A 66 -19.03 -3.90 -0.49
CA THR A 66 -19.60 -2.54 -0.60
C THR A 66 -18.67 -1.60 -1.37
N GLU A 67 -19.22 -0.56 -2.01
CA GLU A 67 -18.40 0.46 -2.68
C GLU A 67 -17.53 1.25 -1.67
N LEU A 68 -18.05 1.49 -0.46
CA LEU A 68 -17.26 2.11 0.60
C LEU A 68 -16.10 1.23 1.05
N GLY A 69 -16.31 -0.07 1.27
CA GLY A 69 -15.24 -1.00 1.64
C GLY A 69 -14.13 -1.02 0.60
N LYS A 70 -14.49 -1.08 -0.69
CA LYS A 70 -13.51 -1.02 -1.79
C LYS A 70 -12.63 0.23 -1.80
N MET A 71 -13.12 1.36 -1.29
CA MET A 71 -12.34 2.59 -1.15
C MET A 71 -11.60 2.66 0.19
N LEU A 72 -12.22 2.14 1.25
CA LEU A 72 -11.70 2.19 2.62
C LEU A 72 -10.51 1.24 2.81
N ASP A 73 -10.53 0.06 2.19
CA ASP A 73 -9.44 -0.92 2.34
C ASP A 73 -8.11 -0.37 1.79
N PRO A 74 -8.02 0.11 0.53
CA PRO A 74 -6.78 0.71 0.03
C PRO A 74 -6.33 1.95 0.83
N PHE A 75 -7.29 2.70 1.39
CA PHE A 75 -7.00 3.88 2.19
C PHE A 75 -6.40 3.50 3.56
N ALA A 76 -7.01 2.55 4.27
CA ALA A 76 -6.51 2.03 5.54
C ALA A 76 -5.13 1.39 5.38
N ASP A 77 -4.91 0.65 4.29
CA ASP A 77 -3.61 0.08 3.96
C ASP A 77 -2.53 1.14 3.74
N LYS A 78 -2.83 2.17 2.94
CA LYS A 78 -1.88 3.27 2.68
C LYS A 78 -1.58 4.07 3.94
N LEU A 79 -2.58 4.31 4.80
CA LEU A 79 -2.38 4.93 6.10
C LEU A 79 -1.47 4.09 7.00
N THR A 80 -1.75 2.79 7.11
CA THR A 80 -0.94 1.86 7.93
C THR A 80 0.50 1.86 7.44
N GLN A 81 0.71 1.70 6.12
CA GLN A 81 2.03 1.75 5.51
C GLN A 81 2.75 3.07 5.82
N GLY A 82 2.06 4.21 5.69
CA GLY A 82 2.64 5.54 5.95
C GLY A 82 3.01 5.77 7.41
N VAL A 83 2.17 5.36 8.36
CA VAL A 83 2.45 5.52 9.79
C VAL A 83 3.56 4.59 10.26
N VAL A 84 3.55 3.32 9.82
CA VAL A 84 4.63 2.36 10.11
C VAL A 84 5.96 2.89 9.58
N ALA A 85 5.97 3.33 8.32
CA ALA A 85 7.11 4.01 7.71
C ALA A 85 7.62 5.19 8.55
N LEU A 86 6.74 6.11 8.93
CA LEU A 86 7.10 7.30 9.70
C LEU A 86 7.69 6.93 11.07
N CYS A 87 7.05 5.99 11.79
CA CYS A 87 7.53 5.50 13.07
C CYS A 87 8.93 4.91 12.95
N LEU A 88 9.19 4.15 11.89
CA LEU A 88 10.50 3.58 11.60
C LEU A 88 11.55 4.64 11.30
N ALA A 89 11.22 5.69 10.53
CA ALA A 89 12.17 6.77 10.26
C ALA A 89 12.52 7.58 11.51
N VAL A 90 11.56 7.77 12.42
CA VAL A 90 11.80 8.45 13.71
C VAL A 90 12.70 7.62 14.61
N LYS A 91 12.43 6.31 14.72
CA LYS A 91 13.18 5.41 15.61
C LYS A 91 14.53 4.99 15.05
N PHE A 92 14.62 4.84 13.72
CA PHE A 92 15.83 4.43 13.01
C PHE A 92 16.22 5.49 11.98
N PRO A 93 17.00 6.51 12.38
CA PRO A 93 17.42 7.59 11.48
C PRO A 93 18.14 7.09 10.22
N VAL A 94 18.81 5.93 10.31
CA VAL A 94 19.49 5.28 9.18
C VAL A 94 18.53 4.87 8.06
N ILE A 95 17.26 4.60 8.38
CA ILE A 95 16.21 4.23 7.40
C ILE A 95 15.62 5.49 6.75
N GLY A 96 15.70 6.65 7.40
CA GLY A 96 15.08 7.92 6.96
C GLY A 96 15.33 8.28 5.49
N PRO A 97 16.57 8.26 4.99
CA PRO A 97 16.86 8.56 3.57
C PRO A 97 16.19 7.58 2.60
N LEU A 98 16.18 6.28 2.93
CA LEU A 98 15.54 5.27 2.09
C LEU A 98 14.02 5.42 2.12
N LEU A 99 13.45 5.77 3.27
CA LEU A 99 12.03 6.06 3.37
C LEU A 99 11.63 7.29 2.56
N LEU A 100 12.42 8.36 2.62
CA LEU A 100 12.21 9.55 1.80
C LEU A 100 12.22 9.20 0.31
N LEU A 101 13.20 8.39 -0.13
CA LEU A 101 13.28 7.90 -1.49
C LEU A 101 12.01 7.10 -1.88
N PHE A 102 11.53 6.23 -0.99
CA PHE A 102 10.30 5.48 -1.20
C PHE A 102 9.08 6.38 -1.37
N ILE A 103 8.89 7.35 -0.47
CA ILE A 103 7.78 8.32 -0.53
C ILE A 103 7.85 9.13 -1.82
N VAL A 104 9.02 9.68 -2.17
CA VAL A 104 9.22 10.45 -3.41
C VAL A 104 8.86 9.60 -4.62
N LYS A 105 9.32 8.35 -4.68
CA LYS A 105 9.02 7.41 -5.78
C LYS A 105 7.51 7.13 -5.88
N GLU A 106 6.81 6.89 -4.77
CA GLU A 106 5.37 6.66 -4.77
C GLU A 106 4.59 7.90 -5.23
N VAL A 107 4.96 9.10 -4.74
CA VAL A 107 4.35 10.38 -5.14
C VAL A 107 4.57 10.65 -6.63
N VAL A 108 5.79 10.44 -7.13
CA VAL A 108 6.10 10.60 -8.56
C VAL A 108 5.26 9.65 -9.42
N MET A 109 5.14 8.38 -9.04
CA MET A 109 4.29 7.42 -9.78
C MET A 109 2.82 7.82 -9.76
N LEU A 110 2.31 8.31 -8.62
CA LEU A 110 0.94 8.79 -8.49
C LEU A 110 0.70 10.02 -9.40
N CYS A 111 1.62 10.99 -9.38
CA CYS A 111 1.56 12.17 -10.24
C CYS A 111 1.62 11.81 -11.73
N CYS A 112 2.49 10.87 -12.12
CA CYS A 112 2.56 10.34 -13.49
C CYS A 112 1.23 9.68 -13.89
N ALA A 113 0.68 8.81 -13.05
CA ALA A 113 -0.60 8.15 -13.31
C ALA A 113 -1.74 9.17 -13.48
N PHE A 114 -1.80 10.18 -12.60
CA PHE A 114 -2.79 11.25 -12.71
C PHE A 114 -2.61 12.10 -13.97
N GLY A 115 -1.36 12.38 -14.37
CA GLY A 115 -1.05 13.06 -15.63
C GLY A 115 -1.52 12.30 -16.86
N LEU A 116 -1.39 10.96 -16.88
CA LEU A 116 -1.92 10.11 -17.95
C LEU A 116 -3.45 10.17 -17.98
N LEU A 117 -4.11 10.05 -16.83
CA LEU A 117 -5.57 10.11 -16.74
C LEU A 117 -6.13 11.45 -17.26
N LYS A 118 -5.48 12.58 -16.95
CA LYS A 118 -5.85 13.90 -17.48
C LYS A 118 -5.79 13.98 -19.01
N LYS A 119 -4.88 13.22 -19.62
CA LYS A 119 -4.74 13.11 -21.08
C LYS A 119 -5.59 12.01 -21.69
N LYS A 120 -6.54 11.44 -20.94
CA LYS A 120 -7.34 10.26 -21.36
C LYS A 120 -6.45 9.10 -21.80
N LYS A 121 -5.30 8.91 -21.16
CA LYS A 121 -4.42 7.76 -21.38
C LYS A 121 -4.50 6.81 -20.19
N ARG A 122 -4.46 5.51 -20.49
CA ARG A 122 -4.46 4.42 -19.49
C ARG A 122 -3.14 4.38 -18.73
N PRO A 123 -3.15 4.49 -17.39
CA PRO A 123 -1.96 4.25 -16.58
C PRO A 123 -1.45 2.82 -16.77
N CYS A 124 -0.13 2.65 -16.79
CA CYS A 124 0.47 1.32 -16.88
C CYS A 124 0.12 0.48 -15.64
N ALA A 125 -0.13 -0.81 -15.85
CA ALA A 125 -0.28 -1.78 -14.76
C ALA A 125 1.03 -1.94 -13.97
N ALA A 126 0.93 -2.31 -12.69
CA ALA A 126 2.07 -2.49 -11.81
C ALA A 126 3.03 -3.58 -12.32
N GLN A 127 4.23 -3.15 -12.74
CA GLN A 127 5.31 -4.00 -13.24
C GLN A 127 6.08 -4.70 -12.12
N TRP A 128 6.69 -5.84 -12.45
CA TRP A 128 7.36 -6.73 -11.50
C TRP A 128 8.50 -6.03 -10.74
N TYR A 129 9.29 -5.20 -11.40
CA TYR A 129 10.44 -4.50 -10.79
C TYR A 129 10.00 -3.53 -9.68
N GLY A 130 8.79 -2.95 -9.79
CA GLY A 130 8.21 -2.12 -8.73
C GLY A 130 7.79 -2.92 -7.50
N LYS A 131 7.28 -4.14 -7.71
CA LYS A 131 6.93 -5.07 -6.63
C LYS A 131 8.18 -5.56 -5.91
N VAL A 132 9.23 -5.93 -6.66
CA VAL A 132 10.51 -6.35 -6.07
C VAL A 132 11.13 -5.23 -5.24
N ALA A 133 11.13 -3.98 -5.74
CA ALA A 133 11.65 -2.84 -4.97
C ALA A 133 10.90 -2.61 -3.65
N THR A 134 9.57 -2.80 -3.62
CA THR A 134 8.76 -2.67 -2.39
C THR A 134 8.99 -3.82 -1.43
N VAL A 135 9.07 -5.05 -1.93
CA VAL A 135 9.39 -6.23 -1.10
C VAL A 135 10.78 -6.08 -0.49
N MET A 136 11.79 -5.69 -1.27
CA MET A 136 13.14 -5.43 -0.75
C MET A 136 13.15 -4.36 0.32
N PHE A 137 12.37 -3.28 0.15
CA PHE A 137 12.23 -2.25 1.18
C PHE A 137 11.69 -2.81 2.50
N TYR A 138 10.61 -3.57 2.46
CA TYR A 138 10.05 -4.17 3.67
C TYR A 138 10.98 -5.19 4.32
N VAL A 139 11.67 -6.01 3.53
CA VAL A 139 12.63 -6.99 4.04
C VAL A 139 13.82 -6.30 4.70
N SER A 140 14.41 -5.29 4.06
CA SER A 140 15.54 -4.54 4.61
C SER A 140 15.17 -3.84 5.92
N VAL A 141 14.01 -3.19 5.96
CA VAL A 141 13.49 -2.54 7.17
C VAL A 141 13.25 -3.56 8.28
N ALA A 142 12.57 -4.67 7.98
CA ALA A 142 12.29 -5.71 8.97
C ALA A 142 13.57 -6.32 9.54
N ALA A 143 14.57 -6.58 8.69
CA ALA A 143 15.88 -7.08 9.11
C ALA A 143 16.56 -6.11 10.09
N ILE A 144 16.56 -4.81 9.80
CA ILE A 144 17.14 -3.78 10.68
C ILE A 144 16.44 -3.75 12.04
N VAL A 145 15.10 -3.77 12.05
CA VAL A 145 14.31 -3.77 13.30
C VAL A 145 14.59 -5.03 14.13
N VAL A 146 14.69 -6.19 13.48
CA VAL A 146 14.93 -7.47 14.16
C VAL A 146 16.36 -7.53 14.72
N MET A 147 17.35 -7.06 13.96
CA MET A 147 18.74 -7.00 14.41
C MET A 147 18.92 -6.09 15.63
N ASP A 148 18.27 -4.93 15.64
CA ASP A 148 18.34 -3.97 16.75
C ASP A 148 17.53 -4.46 17.96
N GLY A 149 16.29 -4.89 17.76
CA GLY A 149 15.37 -5.20 18.85
C GLY A 149 15.54 -6.58 19.50
N PHE A 150 16.05 -7.58 18.77
CA PHE A 150 16.10 -8.97 19.27
C PHE A 150 17.53 -9.52 19.37
N PHE A 151 18.34 -9.33 18.32
CA PHE A 151 19.66 -9.98 18.24
C PHE A 151 20.80 -9.21 18.91
N HIS A 152 20.57 -7.97 19.36
CA HIS A 152 21.56 -7.12 20.05
C HIS A 152 22.95 -7.16 19.38
N VAL A 153 22.95 -7.08 18.04
CA VAL A 153 24.15 -7.25 17.21
C VAL A 153 25.18 -6.15 17.55
N PRO A 154 26.49 -6.46 17.58
CA PRO A 154 27.51 -5.43 17.81
C PRO A 154 27.37 -4.28 16.81
N ARG A 155 27.53 -3.05 17.32
CA ARG A 155 27.26 -1.79 16.59
C ARG A 155 27.92 -1.73 15.21
N THR A 156 29.15 -2.22 15.09
CA THR A 156 29.90 -2.21 13.83
C THR A 156 29.26 -3.11 12.78
N ALA A 157 28.91 -4.35 13.13
CA ALA A 157 28.21 -5.28 12.25
C ALA A 157 26.82 -4.76 11.87
N PHE A 158 26.09 -4.19 12.83
CA PHE A 158 24.78 -3.57 12.57
C PHE A 158 24.88 -2.46 11.51
N VAL A 159 25.84 -1.54 11.65
CA VAL A 159 26.02 -0.43 10.70
C VAL A 159 26.39 -0.94 9.30
N VAL A 160 27.32 -1.89 9.20
CA VAL A 160 27.76 -2.43 7.90
C VAL A 160 26.61 -3.17 7.19
N ILE A 161 25.94 -4.09 7.88
CA ILE A 161 24.85 -4.90 7.31
C ILE A 161 23.68 -4.00 6.90
N SER A 162 23.26 -3.08 7.77
CA SER A 162 22.19 -2.13 7.47
C SER A 162 22.54 -1.26 6.28
N SER A 163 23.77 -0.73 6.21
CA SER A 163 24.21 0.12 5.09
C SER A 163 24.17 -0.62 3.76
N VAL A 164 24.66 -1.86 3.72
CA VAL A 164 24.63 -2.70 2.51
C VAL A 164 23.19 -2.97 2.06
N LEU A 165 22.32 -3.39 2.98
CA LEU A 165 20.90 -3.65 2.69
C LEU A 165 20.19 -2.40 2.15
N LEU A 166 20.42 -1.25 2.79
CA LEU A 166 19.79 0.01 2.41
C LEU A 166 20.28 0.51 1.04
N VAL A 167 21.58 0.41 0.74
CA VAL A 167 22.14 0.80 -0.56
C VAL A 167 21.61 -0.10 -1.69
N LEU A 168 21.58 -1.42 -1.49
CA LEU A 168 21.01 -2.35 -2.47
C LEU A 168 19.54 -2.07 -2.73
N THR A 169 18.78 -1.79 -1.67
CA THR A 169 17.36 -1.44 -1.78
C THR A 169 17.16 -0.11 -2.50
N ALA A 170 17.96 0.90 -2.16
CA ALA A 170 17.92 2.21 -2.82
C ALA A 170 18.21 2.08 -4.32
N ALA A 171 19.24 1.31 -4.70
CA ALA A 171 19.59 1.08 -6.10
C ALA A 171 18.44 0.42 -6.87
N MET A 172 17.81 -0.61 -6.30
CA MET A 172 16.66 -1.27 -6.92
C MET A 172 15.44 -0.33 -7.02
N MET A 173 15.23 0.52 -6.02
CA MET A 173 14.13 1.49 -6.00
C MET A 173 14.30 2.58 -7.05
N VAL A 174 15.52 3.10 -7.20
CA VAL A 174 15.87 4.05 -8.28
C VAL A 174 15.71 3.38 -9.64
N TYR A 175 16.22 2.16 -9.83
CA TYR A 175 16.04 1.40 -11.06
C TYR A 175 14.57 1.25 -11.44
N SER A 176 13.73 0.87 -10.48
CA SER A 176 12.29 0.77 -10.67
C SER A 176 11.68 2.13 -11.06
N ALA A 177 12.06 3.22 -10.39
CA ALA A 177 11.53 4.55 -10.68
C ALA A 177 11.88 5.00 -12.11
N VAL A 178 13.12 4.80 -12.54
CA VAL A 178 13.58 5.12 -13.89
C VAL A 178 12.80 4.33 -14.94
N LYS A 179 12.61 3.02 -14.74
CA LYS A 179 11.81 2.18 -15.65
C LYS A 179 10.36 2.64 -15.75
N TYR A 180 9.72 2.98 -14.63
CA TYR A 180 8.37 3.54 -14.66
C TYR A 180 8.31 4.88 -15.39
N PHE A 181 9.31 5.75 -15.20
CA PHE A 181 9.35 7.03 -15.89
C PHE A 181 9.53 6.87 -17.41
N GLN A 182 10.33 5.90 -17.85
CA GLN A 182 10.49 5.56 -19.27
C GLN A 182 9.15 5.13 -19.88
N ILE A 183 8.43 4.20 -19.22
CA ILE A 183 7.10 3.75 -19.67
C ILE A 183 6.11 4.91 -19.69
N PHE A 184 6.11 5.75 -18.65
CA PHE A 184 5.24 6.93 -18.62
C PHE A 184 5.47 7.84 -19.83
N ARG A 185 6.74 8.10 -20.19
CA ARG A 185 7.10 8.92 -21.35
C ARG A 185 6.73 8.25 -22.67
N GLU A 186 6.87 6.94 -22.76
CA GLU A 186 6.46 6.14 -23.93
C GLU A 186 4.96 6.24 -24.16
N ILE A 187 4.14 5.96 -23.14
CA ILE A 187 2.67 6.11 -23.19
C ILE A 187 2.28 7.54 -23.56
N LEU A 188 3.01 8.53 -23.04
CA LEU A 188 2.72 9.93 -23.32
C LEU A 188 2.92 10.27 -24.81
N ARG A 189 3.93 9.67 -25.46
CA ARG A 189 4.29 9.90 -26.86
C ARG A 189 3.59 8.97 -27.86
N SER A 190 3.13 7.81 -27.43
CA SER A 190 2.43 6.86 -28.31
C SER A 190 1.02 7.35 -28.62
N ASP A 191 0.60 7.28 -29.88
CA ASP A 191 -0.78 7.50 -30.31
C ASP A 191 -1.55 6.18 -30.48
N ASP A 192 -1.00 5.07 -29.98
CA ASP A 192 -1.65 3.76 -30.08
C ASP A 192 -2.96 3.70 -29.27
N GLU A 193 -4.01 3.15 -29.91
CA GLU A 193 -5.32 2.91 -29.30
C GLU A 193 -5.26 2.09 -27.99
N GLN A 194 -4.25 1.23 -27.83
CA GLN A 194 -4.08 0.42 -26.62
C GLN A 194 -3.87 1.27 -25.35
N TYR A 195 -3.34 2.49 -25.50
CA TYR A 195 -3.09 3.42 -24.40
C TYR A 195 -4.19 4.47 -24.26
N GLU A 196 -5.15 4.54 -25.19
CA GLU A 196 -6.32 5.40 -25.07
C GLU A 196 -7.28 4.86 -23.99
N LEU A 197 -7.72 5.77 -23.12
CA LEU A 197 -8.71 5.51 -22.09
C LEU A 197 -10.11 5.66 -22.70
N SER A 198 -10.55 4.68 -23.52
CA SER A 198 -11.95 4.61 -23.95
C SER A 198 -12.85 4.21 -22.78
N LEU A 199 -13.45 5.22 -22.14
CA LEU A 199 -14.40 5.04 -21.04
C LEU A 199 -15.63 4.23 -21.48
N HIS A 200 -16.08 4.41 -22.73
CA HIS A 200 -17.25 3.72 -23.27
C HIS A 200 -17.01 2.21 -23.44
N ASP A 201 -15.82 1.79 -23.88
CA ASP A 201 -15.51 0.36 -24.03
C ASP A 201 -15.33 -0.33 -22.69
N GLU A 202 -14.77 0.37 -21.70
CA GLU A 202 -14.59 -0.18 -20.35
C GLU A 202 -15.93 -0.35 -19.61
N ILE A 203 -16.85 0.62 -19.76
CA ILE A 203 -18.21 0.52 -19.24
C ILE A 203 -18.97 -0.60 -19.96
N ARG A 204 -18.87 -0.71 -21.30
CA ARG A 204 -19.51 -1.78 -22.07
C ARG A 204 -18.97 -3.17 -21.64
N ALA A 205 -17.66 -3.31 -21.49
CA ALA A 205 -17.03 -4.55 -21.03
C ALA A 205 -17.49 -4.96 -19.62
N LYS A 206 -17.56 -4.01 -18.66
CA LYS A 206 -18.10 -4.28 -17.31
C LYS A 206 -19.59 -4.64 -17.34
N THR A 207 -20.37 -4.02 -18.22
CA THR A 207 -21.81 -4.27 -18.38
C THR A 207 -22.07 -5.67 -18.95
N VAL A 208 -21.29 -6.10 -19.95
CA VAL A 208 -21.37 -7.45 -20.52
C VAL A 208 -20.93 -8.51 -19.51
N ARG A 209 -19.88 -8.25 -18.71
CA ARG A 209 -19.40 -9.17 -17.66
C ARG A 209 -20.40 -9.34 -16.52
N LYS A 210 -21.18 -8.30 -16.20
CA LYS A 210 -22.27 -8.34 -15.22
C LYS A 210 -23.50 -9.11 -15.74
N LYS A 211 -23.67 -9.24 -17.06
CA LYS A 211 -24.78 -9.97 -17.70
C LYS A 211 -24.53 -11.48 -17.86
N ARG A 212 -23.28 -11.93 -17.66
CA ARG A 212 -22.85 -13.34 -17.75
C ARG A 212 -22.62 -14.01 -16.38
N LYS A 213 -22.76 -13.27 -15.29
CA LYS A 213 -22.81 -13.79 -13.92
C LYS A 213 -24.24 -13.69 -13.42
#